data_AF-A0A1F9KLV3-F1
#
_entry.id   AF-A0A1F9KLV3-F1
#
_cell.length_a   1.000
_cell.length_b   1.000
_cell.length_c   1.000
_cell.angle_alpha   90.00
_cell.angle_beta   90.00
_cell.angle_gamma   90.00
#
_symmetry.space_group_name_H-M   'P 1'
#
loop_
_entity.id
_entity.type
_entity.pdbx_description
1 polymer ?
#
loop_
_entity_poly.entity_id
_entity_poly.type
_entity_poly.pdbx_seq_one_letter_code
_entity_poly.pdbx_strand_id
1 'polypeptide(L)'
;MDLKELRRMTIPKLRDFAKAETELQGVGGMHKEDLIKAVAKAKDIAYDESHKDASAIHSIKHDIRELKKQKAALLTSSRDPKKLKKFQRKIRRLKRLTRHLAHEVKTTQAAQAAAPAQAAAPAPTPPAAG
;
A
#
# COMPACT_ATOMS: atom_id res chain seq x y z
N MET A 1 -10.44 -13.90 15.22
CA MET A 1 -9.11 -13.95 14.60
C MET A 1 -8.80 -12.57 14.10
N ASP A 2 -7.71 -11.97 14.54
CA ASP A 2 -7.38 -10.59 14.17
C ASP A 2 -6.40 -10.53 13.00
N LEU A 3 -6.42 -9.42 12.25
CA LEU A 3 -5.47 -9.14 11.15
C LEU A 3 -4.00 -9.30 11.55
N LYS A 4 -3.70 -9.00 12.81
CA LYS A 4 -2.35 -9.08 13.38
C LYS A 4 -1.88 -10.53 13.54
N GLU A 5 -2.80 -11.45 13.82
CA GLU A 5 -2.51 -12.89 13.93
C GLU A 5 -2.27 -13.51 12.56
N LEU A 6 -3.12 -13.15 11.58
CA LEU A 6 -2.94 -13.59 10.19
C LEU A 6 -1.60 -13.12 9.60
N ARG A 7 -1.16 -11.89 9.88
CA ARG A 7 0.15 -11.39 9.42
C ARG A 7 1.34 -12.12 10.04
N ARG A 8 1.21 -12.57 11.29
CA ARG A 8 2.28 -13.27 12.02
C ARG A 8 2.46 -14.72 11.56
N MET A 9 1.41 -15.33 11.03
CA MET A 9 1.49 -16.71 10.55
C MET A 9 2.39 -16.86 9.30
N THR A 10 2.98 -18.05 9.20
CA THR A 10 3.74 -18.49 8.03
C THR A 10 2.79 -18.90 6.91
N ILE A 11 3.23 -18.78 5.66
CA ILE A 11 2.43 -19.09 4.46
C ILE A 11 1.75 -20.48 4.53
N PRO A 12 2.42 -21.58 4.94
CA PRO A 12 1.77 -22.89 5.01
C PRO A 12 0.57 -22.88 5.96
N LYS A 13 0.75 -22.36 7.18
CA LYS A 13 -0.30 -22.24 8.20
C LYS A 13 -1.48 -21.39 7.74
N LEU A 14 -1.22 -20.30 7.02
CA LEU A 14 -2.29 -19.48 6.43
C LEU A 14 -3.06 -20.23 5.34
N ARG A 15 -2.38 -21.07 4.55
CA ARG A 15 -3.01 -21.87 3.50
C ARG A 15 -3.89 -22.96 4.08
N ASP A 16 -3.40 -23.65 5.09
CA ASP A 16 -4.15 -24.70 5.78
C ASP A 16 -5.37 -24.11 6.47
N PHE A 17 -5.22 -22.94 7.10
CA PHE A 17 -6.31 -22.20 7.71
C PHE A 17 -7.37 -21.73 6.69
N ALA A 18 -6.94 -21.18 5.56
CA ALA A 18 -7.84 -20.75 4.48
C ALA A 18 -8.60 -21.91 3.84
N LYS A 19 -8.00 -23.10 3.76
CA LYS A 19 -8.67 -24.31 3.26
C LYS A 19 -9.67 -24.85 4.28
N ALA A 20 -9.31 -24.86 5.57
CA ALA A 20 -10.11 -25.46 6.62
C ALA A 20 -11.34 -24.64 6.99
N GLU A 21 -11.24 -23.32 6.95
CA GLU A 21 -12.23 -22.45 7.60
C GLU A 21 -12.92 -21.49 6.66
N THR A 22 -12.60 -21.56 5.37
CA THR A 22 -13.00 -20.53 4.41
C THR A 22 -13.34 -21.06 3.02
N GLU A 23 -13.16 -22.37 2.77
CA GLU A 23 -13.38 -23.03 1.47
C GLU A 23 -12.86 -22.23 0.25
N LEU A 24 -11.78 -21.47 0.43
CA LEU A 24 -11.22 -20.65 -0.64
C LEU A 24 -10.57 -21.57 -1.67
N GLN A 25 -11.04 -21.54 -2.91
CA GLN A 25 -10.45 -22.33 -4.01
C GLN A 25 -9.21 -21.59 -4.57
N GLY A 26 -8.09 -22.28 -4.78
CA GLY A 26 -6.88 -21.70 -5.39
C GLY A 26 -5.80 -21.17 -4.43
N VAL A 27 -5.91 -21.45 -3.12
CA VAL A 27 -4.99 -21.00 -2.04
C VAL A 27 -3.50 -21.28 -2.28
N GLY A 28 -3.18 -22.35 -3.03
CA GLY A 28 -1.81 -22.80 -3.26
C GLY A 28 -0.95 -21.84 -4.09
N GLY A 29 -1.57 -21.01 -4.93
CA GLY A 29 -0.89 -20.04 -5.80
C GLY A 29 -0.81 -18.62 -5.24
N MET A 30 -1.54 -18.31 -4.15
CA MET A 30 -1.64 -16.94 -3.65
C MET A 30 -0.39 -16.52 -2.88
N HIS A 31 0.02 -15.27 -3.10
CA HIS A 31 1.03 -14.60 -2.28
C HIS A 31 0.48 -14.31 -0.88
N LYS A 32 1.37 -14.11 0.09
CA LYS A 32 1.00 -13.97 1.51
C LYS A 32 -0.02 -12.85 1.74
N GLU A 33 0.14 -11.71 1.08
CA GLU A 33 -0.77 -10.56 1.24
C GLU A 33 -2.17 -10.86 0.68
N ASP A 34 -2.26 -11.45 -0.50
CA ASP A 34 -3.54 -11.80 -1.14
C ASP A 34 -4.31 -12.85 -0.34
N LEU A 35 -3.57 -13.78 0.28
CA LEU A 35 -4.12 -14.80 1.16
C LEU A 35 -4.71 -14.21 2.44
N ILE A 36 -4.02 -13.25 3.06
CA ILE A 36 -4.53 -12.55 4.26
C ILE A 36 -5.79 -11.74 3.89
N LYS A 37 -5.81 -11.08 2.72
CA LYS A 37 -6.99 -10.36 2.24
C LYS A 37 -8.18 -11.28 2.02
N ALA A 38 -7.97 -12.43 1.39
CA ALA A 38 -9.04 -13.41 1.13
C ALA A 38 -9.63 -13.98 2.43
N VAL A 39 -8.76 -14.34 3.38
CA VAL A 39 -9.19 -14.83 4.71
C VAL A 39 -9.87 -13.73 5.53
N ALA A 40 -9.37 -12.49 5.48
CA ALA A 40 -9.99 -11.37 6.20
C ALA A 40 -11.38 -11.02 5.64
N LYS A 41 -11.55 -11.01 4.31
CA LYS A 41 -12.85 -10.79 3.65
C LYS A 41 -13.87 -11.85 4.03
N ALA A 42 -13.48 -13.12 4.01
CA ALA A 42 -14.40 -14.21 4.29
C ALA A 42 -14.70 -14.41 5.79
N LYS A 43 -13.97 -13.74 6.68
CA LYS A 43 -14.28 -13.67 8.12
C LYS A 43 -14.89 -12.33 8.54
N ASP A 44 -15.25 -11.47 7.59
CA ASP A 44 -15.75 -10.10 7.82
C ASP A 44 -14.87 -9.28 8.77
N ILE A 45 -13.55 -9.55 8.77
CA ILE A 45 -12.60 -8.76 9.54
C ILE A 45 -12.28 -7.52 8.71
N ALA A 46 -12.48 -6.33 9.28
CA ALA A 46 -12.20 -5.06 8.65
C ALA A 46 -10.71 -4.92 8.26
N TYR A 47 -10.35 -5.43 7.09
CA TYR A 47 -9.03 -5.26 6.48
C TYR A 47 -8.93 -3.81 6.07
N ASP A 48 -8.36 -2.99 6.95
CA ASP A 48 -7.90 -1.67 6.58
C ASP A 48 -6.74 -1.90 5.59
N GLU A 49 -7.08 -1.88 4.30
CA GLU A 49 -6.10 -1.59 3.26
C GLU A 49 -5.60 -0.21 3.59
N SER A 50 -4.62 -0.12 4.49
CA SER A 50 -3.93 1.13 4.74
C SER A 50 -3.41 1.51 3.36
N HIS A 51 -4.12 2.43 2.71
CA HIS A 51 -3.72 3.04 1.46
C HIS A 51 -2.44 3.78 1.83
N LYS A 52 -1.33 3.04 1.85
CA LYS A 52 -0.08 3.53 1.32
C LYS A 52 -0.50 4.23 0.05
N ASP A 53 -0.14 5.49 -0.10
CA ASP A 53 0.29 6.04 -1.39
C ASP A 53 0.06 7.55 -1.48
N ALA A 54 -1.09 8.08 -1.06
CA ALA A 54 -1.33 9.53 -1.20
C ALA A 54 -0.93 10.35 0.04
N SER A 55 -1.44 9.97 1.23
CA SER A 55 -1.21 10.73 2.47
C SER A 55 0.27 10.74 2.88
N ALA A 56 0.97 9.62 2.67
CA ALA A 56 2.41 9.51 2.94
C ALA A 56 3.24 10.52 2.14
N ILE A 57 2.87 10.83 0.89
CA ILE A 57 3.58 11.84 0.09
C ILE A 57 3.40 13.23 0.70
N HIS A 58 2.22 13.56 1.21
CA HIS A 58 1.94 14.85 1.84
C HIS A 58 2.73 15.03 3.14
N SER A 59 2.80 13.99 3.98
CA SER A 59 3.61 14.00 5.20
C SER A 59 5.10 14.19 4.87
N ILE A 60 5.65 13.47 3.88
CA ILE A 60 7.06 13.64 3.49
C ILE A 60 7.31 15.07 2.94
N LYS A 61 6.37 15.66 2.22
CA LYS A 61 6.46 17.07 1.78
C LYS A 61 6.42 18.04 2.95
N HIS A 62 5.70 17.72 4.02
CA HIS A 62 5.72 18.50 5.26
C HIS A 62 7.11 18.47 5.91
N ASP A 63 7.68 17.27 6.12
CA ASP A 63 9.02 17.10 6.68
C ASP A 63 10.09 17.82 5.86
N ILE A 64 9.99 17.80 4.53
CA ILE A 64 10.90 18.55 3.65
C ILE A 64 10.81 20.06 3.91
N ARG A 65 9.62 20.61 4.15
CA ARG A 65 9.43 22.04 4.44
C ARG A 65 10.04 22.39 5.80
N GLU A 66 9.82 21.57 6.82
CA GLU A 66 10.43 21.76 8.14
C GLU A 66 11.95 21.69 8.09
N LEU A 67 12.52 20.67 7.44
CA LEU A 67 13.97 20.54 7.31
C LEU A 67 14.60 21.69 6.53
N LYS A 68 13.87 22.29 5.57
CA LYS A 68 14.32 23.52 4.89
C LYS A 68 14.32 24.72 5.83
N LYS A 69 13.29 24.88 6.67
CA LYS A 69 13.23 25.95 7.68
C LYS A 69 14.39 25.80 8.68
N GLN A 70 14.62 24.60 9.21
CA GLN A 70 15.73 24.31 10.12
C GLN A 70 17.09 24.55 9.46
N LYS A 71 17.26 24.18 8.19
CA LYS A 71 18.47 24.48 7.42
C LYS A 71 18.69 25.99 7.28
N ALA A 72 17.64 26.77 7.00
CA ALA A 72 17.72 28.21 6.87
C ALA A 72 18.08 28.87 8.21
N ALA A 73 17.41 28.48 9.30
CA ALA A 73 17.71 28.95 10.65
C ALA A 73 19.18 28.67 11.03
N LEU A 74 19.68 27.46 10.78
CA LEU A 74 21.08 27.14 11.04
C LEU A 74 22.04 27.95 10.17
N LEU A 75 21.70 28.23 8.92
CA LEU A 75 22.54 29.06 8.06
C LEU A 75 22.73 30.47 8.64
N THR A 76 21.72 31.00 9.33
CA THR A 76 21.74 32.31 9.98
C THR A 76 22.40 32.29 11.37
N SER A 77 22.13 31.27 12.19
CA SER A 77 22.54 31.25 13.62
C SER A 77 23.86 30.54 13.91
N SER A 78 24.25 29.55 13.11
CA SER A 78 25.49 28.78 13.36
C SER A 78 25.98 28.15 12.06
N ARG A 79 27.09 28.67 11.55
CA ARG A 79 27.76 28.18 10.34
C ARG A 79 28.45 26.82 10.61
N ASP A 80 27.69 25.81 11.01
CA ASP A 80 28.15 24.44 11.19
C ASP A 80 28.04 23.65 9.87
N PRO A 81 29.11 23.51 9.07
CA PRO A 81 29.04 22.88 7.76
C PRO A 81 28.63 21.41 7.85
N LYS A 82 28.98 20.72 8.95
CA LYS A 82 28.63 19.31 9.19
C LYS A 82 27.12 19.14 9.36
N LYS A 83 26.47 20.00 10.15
CA LYS A 83 25.02 19.97 10.36
C LYS A 83 24.29 20.33 9.07
N LEU A 84 24.75 21.35 8.36
CA LEU A 84 24.17 21.75 7.07
C LEU A 84 24.20 20.60 6.04
N LYS A 85 25.32 19.88 5.94
CA LYS A 85 25.45 18.69 5.07
C LYS A 85 24.47 17.58 5.47
N LYS A 86 24.23 17.34 6.76
CA LYS A 86 23.23 16.36 7.23
C LYS A 86 21.81 16.74 6.78
N PHE A 87 21.41 18.01 6.93
CA PHE A 87 20.10 18.49 6.45
C PHE A 87 19.95 18.35 4.93
N GLN A 88 20.96 18.74 4.18
CA GLN A 88 20.95 18.57 2.72
C GLN A 88 20.79 17.12 2.30
N ARG A 89 21.49 16.18 2.96
CA ARG A 89 21.38 14.74 2.69
C ARG A 89 19.98 14.22 3.00
N LYS A 90 19.41 14.58 4.16
CA LYS A 90 18.04 14.21 4.54
C LYS A 90 17.01 14.72 3.53
N ILE A 91 17.09 16.00 3.15
CA ILE A 91 16.19 16.59 2.14
C ILE A 91 16.31 15.87 0.79
N ARG A 92 17.52 15.55 0.33
CA ARG A 92 17.71 14.78 -0.93
C ARG A 92 17.10 13.39 -0.83
N ARG A 93 17.27 12.69 0.30
CA ARG A 93 16.68 11.36 0.53
C ARG A 93 15.15 11.42 0.49
N LEU A 94 14.53 12.35 1.21
CA LEU A 94 13.07 12.50 1.25
C LEU A 94 12.50 12.86 -0.13
N LYS A 95 13.16 13.75 -0.89
CA LYS A 95 12.79 14.03 -2.28
C LYS A 95 12.84 12.80 -3.19
N ARG A 96 13.83 11.92 -3.00
CA ARG A 96 13.90 10.65 -3.76
C ARG A 96 12.75 9.74 -3.37
N LEU A 97 12.49 9.57 -2.07
CA LEU A 97 11.36 8.77 -1.58
C LEU A 97 10.03 9.26 -2.16
N THR A 98 9.77 10.57 -2.20
CA THR A 98 8.54 11.08 -2.83
C THR A 98 8.43 10.75 -4.32
N ARG A 99 9.56 10.70 -5.04
CA ARG A 99 9.57 10.35 -6.48
C ARG A 99 9.31 8.86 -6.68
N HIS A 100 9.93 8.01 -5.86
CA HIS A 100 9.68 6.57 -5.90
C HIS A 100 8.23 6.28 -5.58
N LEU A 101 7.71 6.79 -4.45
CA LEU A 101 6.31 6.60 -4.10
C LEU A 101 5.38 7.06 -5.21
N ALA A 102 5.56 8.27 -5.75
CA ALA A 102 4.74 8.76 -6.86
C ALA A 102 4.85 7.88 -8.13
N HIS A 103 6.02 7.32 -8.41
CA HIS A 103 6.21 6.36 -9.50
C HIS A 103 5.46 5.06 -9.22
N GLU A 104 5.58 4.50 -8.01
CA GLU A 104 4.84 3.31 -7.59
C GLU A 104 3.32 3.54 -7.72
N VAL A 105 2.80 4.67 -7.23
CA VAL A 105 1.38 5.04 -7.39
C VAL A 105 0.99 5.09 -8.86
N LYS A 106 1.83 5.71 -9.70
CA LYS A 106 1.56 5.82 -11.14
C LYS A 106 1.55 4.45 -11.80
N THR A 107 2.50 3.57 -11.44
CA THR A 107 2.59 2.22 -11.99
C THR A 107 1.45 1.34 -11.51
N THR A 108 1.02 1.44 -10.25
CA THR A 108 -0.13 0.70 -9.73
C THR A 108 -1.43 1.18 -10.38
N GLN A 109 -1.62 2.49 -10.55
CA GLN A 109 -2.75 3.05 -11.29
C GLN A 109 -2.74 2.63 -12.77
N ALA A 110 -1.58 2.64 -13.43
CA ALA A 110 -1.47 2.17 -14.82
C ALA A 110 -1.77 0.66 -14.94
N ALA A 111 -1.31 -0.16 -13.99
CA ALA A 111 -1.62 -1.58 -13.94
C ALA A 111 -3.11 -1.86 -13.66
N GLN A 112 -3.75 -1.06 -12.81
CA GLN A 112 -5.20 -1.12 -12.55
C GLN A 112 -6.02 -0.70 -13.78
N ALA A 113 -5.56 0.31 -14.52
CA ALA A 113 -6.21 0.75 -15.76
C ALA A 113 -6.02 -0.22 -16.94
N ALA A 114 -4.95 -1.04 -16.92
CA ALA A 114 -4.66 -2.04 -17.93
C ALA A 114 -5.21 -3.44 -17.59
N ALA A 115 -5.84 -3.62 -16.42
CA ALA A 115 -6.54 -4.86 -16.10
C ALA A 115 -7.72 -5.05 -17.07
N PRO A 116 -7.83 -6.19 -17.78
CA PRO A 116 -8.90 -6.40 -18.73
C PRO A 116 -10.24 -6.41 -17.97
N ALA A 117 -11.22 -5.71 -18.51
CA ALA A 117 -12.61 -5.75 -18.10
C ALA A 117 -13.17 -7.17 -18.23
N GLN A 118 -12.88 -8.04 -17.29
CA GLN A 118 -13.53 -9.35 -17.12
C GLN A 118 -14.55 -9.23 -15.99
N ALA A 119 -15.68 -8.57 -16.28
CA ALA A 119 -16.96 -8.75 -15.59
C ALA A 119 -18.07 -7.95 -16.30
N ALA A 120 -18.23 -8.10 -17.61
CA ALA A 120 -19.52 -7.85 -18.24
C ALA A 120 -20.19 -9.21 -18.44
N ALA A 121 -20.91 -9.66 -17.40
CA ALA A 121 -21.76 -10.83 -17.48
C ALA A 121 -22.80 -10.65 -18.62
N PRO A 122 -23.13 -11.70 -19.40
CA PRO A 122 -24.20 -11.62 -20.38
C PRO A 122 -25.53 -11.37 -19.66
N ALA A 123 -26.26 -10.37 -20.11
CA ALA A 123 -27.57 -9.99 -19.58
C ALA A 123 -28.54 -11.19 -19.55
N PRO A 124 -29.31 -11.40 -18.47
CA PRO A 124 -30.41 -12.34 -18.50
C PRO A 124 -31.50 -11.80 -19.44
N THR A 125 -31.80 -12.58 -20.48
CA THR A 125 -32.96 -12.37 -21.36
C THR A 125 -34.25 -12.35 -20.53
N PRO A 126 -35.14 -11.36 -20.70
CA PRO A 126 -36.44 -11.38 -20.03
C PRO A 126 -37.29 -12.53 -20.60
N PRO A 127 -38.09 -13.24 -19.78
CA PRO A 127 -38.98 -14.28 -20.29
C PRO A 127 -40.06 -13.64 -21.17
N ALA A 128 -40.22 -14.18 -22.38
CA ALA A 128 -41.31 -13.84 -23.27
C ALA A 128 -42.64 -14.23 -22.62
N ALA A 129 -43.51 -13.24 -22.41
CA ALA A 129 -44.91 -13.46 -22.08
C ALA A 129 -45.63 -13.93 -23.36
N GLY A 130 -46.18 -15.14 -23.31
CA GLY A 130 -47.17 -15.68 -24.24
C GLY A 130 -48.40 -16.12 -23.46
#